data_AF-A0A936E141-F1
#
_entry.id   AF-A0A936E141-F1
#
_cell.length_a   1.000
_cell.length_b   1.000
_cell.length_c   1.000
_cell.angle_alpha   90.00
_cell.angle_beta   90.00
_cell.angle_gamma   90.00
#
_symmetry.space_group_name_H-M   'P 1'
#
loop_
_entity.id
_entity.type
_entity.pdbx_description
1 polymer ?
#
loop_
_entity_poly.entity_id
_entity_poly.type
_entity_poly.pdbx_seq_one_letter_code
_entity_poly.pdbx_strand_id
1 'polypeptide(L)'
;MNLVHSGTYANEISGNTVSVHGRFGIEIKGAQASGSPTGLGSLLIISNTVTHANPGVPLGLGGAADNRDLAGIAVGNINTSGDTAGVILQNNTVSGFRQYAVNTTPDPDTSTGFCISISGINYIVTGNDVDNCDVGIQEQQGFLGTQNSTGDDYFGRDNGTVACGVVNGNTFGTNTVNARQVGTVSLPTVNNVNSGESFCTIQSAIDAGNTLAGHTIMPSAQTYTENVTVGKGVILAGANAGTAGNATRITETIIAGGSGTAVTIASDNVTLDGFNLTGAIGVALGDYDAAMIENNLIETDVLGLQVQGNSNPFTLADNAIDLSTQVGAQQTIGIFLNGLTGATAPTIQGNDVAGAFYGYLLHAVNTTAATSLNGGAISGVMQGIAVVNTLDNTNHFPTTFAADGVTMSAFTGDYTGKYPRDGQH
;
A
#
# COMPACT_ATOMS: atom_id res chain seq x y z
N MET A 1 -1.54 -29.52 -4.73
CA MET A 1 -2.30 -28.82 -5.80
C MET A 1 -1.60 -27.49 -6.00
N ASN A 2 -1.17 -27.15 -7.22
CA ASN A 2 -0.53 -25.85 -7.51
C ASN A 2 -1.55 -24.97 -8.24
N LEU A 3 -1.95 -23.85 -7.65
CA LEU A 3 -2.86 -22.88 -8.26
C LEU A 3 -2.14 -21.54 -8.38
N VAL A 4 -2.23 -20.92 -9.57
CA VAL A 4 -1.84 -19.53 -9.81
C VAL A 4 -3.14 -18.75 -9.99
N HIS A 5 -3.44 -17.84 -9.06
CA HIS A 5 -4.67 -17.06 -9.07
C HIS A 5 -4.47 -15.74 -9.83
N SER A 6 -5.28 -15.52 -10.87
CA SER A 6 -5.51 -14.19 -11.45
C SER A 6 -6.86 -13.67 -10.92
N GLY A 7 -6.89 -12.45 -10.37
CA GLY A 7 -7.98 -11.84 -9.58
C GLY A 7 -9.39 -11.76 -10.18
N THR A 8 -9.71 -12.49 -11.25
CA THR A 8 -10.97 -12.44 -12.00
C THR A 8 -12.06 -13.42 -11.52
N TYR A 9 -11.73 -14.37 -10.64
CA TYR A 9 -12.68 -15.40 -10.19
C TYR A 9 -12.57 -15.66 -8.68
N ALA A 10 -13.65 -16.11 -8.07
CA ALA A 10 -13.60 -16.72 -6.74
C ALA A 10 -12.95 -18.11 -6.85
N ASN A 11 -11.96 -18.40 -6.01
CA ASN A 11 -11.27 -19.68 -5.97
C ASN A 11 -11.45 -20.31 -4.58
N GLU A 12 -11.79 -21.59 -4.56
CA GLU A 12 -12.01 -22.34 -3.34
C GLU A 12 -11.36 -23.72 -3.45
N ILE A 13 -10.53 -24.06 -2.47
CA ILE A 13 -9.97 -25.40 -2.26
C ILE A 13 -10.63 -25.92 -0.99
N SER A 14 -11.64 -26.77 -1.14
CA SER A 14 -12.45 -27.20 0.00
C SER A 14 -12.81 -28.67 0.06
N GLY A 15 -12.98 -29.17 1.30
CA GLY A 15 -13.46 -30.53 1.57
C GLY A 15 -12.49 -31.64 1.16
N ASN A 16 -11.23 -31.32 0.87
CA ASN A 16 -10.26 -32.31 0.40
C ASN A 16 -9.67 -33.10 1.56
N THR A 17 -9.36 -34.38 1.33
CA THR A 17 -8.51 -35.19 2.22
C THR A 17 -7.17 -35.45 1.53
N VAL A 18 -6.09 -34.95 2.11
CA VAL A 18 -4.73 -35.02 1.56
C VAL A 18 -3.84 -35.80 2.52
N SER A 19 -3.38 -36.99 2.08
CA SER A 19 -2.42 -37.81 2.83
C SER A 19 -1.03 -37.67 2.22
N VAL A 20 -0.11 -37.06 2.98
CA VAL A 20 1.22 -36.67 2.51
C VAL A 20 2.25 -37.71 2.97
N HIS A 21 3.02 -38.26 2.04
CA HIS A 21 4.16 -39.15 2.36
C HIS A 21 5.51 -38.43 2.25
N GLY A 22 5.55 -37.36 1.45
CA GLY A 22 6.73 -36.53 1.26
C GLY A 22 6.59 -35.19 1.97
N ARG A 23 6.96 -34.11 1.29
CA ARG A 23 7.22 -32.84 1.98
C ARG A 23 6.02 -31.91 2.13
N PHE A 24 5.11 -31.91 1.16
CA PHE A 24 4.10 -30.87 1.04
C PHE A 24 2.69 -31.42 0.85
N GLY A 25 1.72 -30.81 1.54
CA GLY A 25 0.30 -31.01 1.31
C GLY A 25 -0.26 -30.03 0.26
N ILE A 26 -0.78 -28.90 0.73
CA ILE A 26 -1.32 -27.82 -0.10
C ILE A 26 -0.29 -26.70 -0.17
N GLU A 27 0.00 -26.21 -1.38
CA GLU A 27 0.92 -25.09 -1.58
C GLU A 27 0.24 -23.98 -2.39
N ILE A 28 0.26 -22.76 -1.87
CA ILE A 28 -0.25 -21.55 -2.52
C ILE A 28 0.92 -20.60 -2.75
N LYS A 29 1.16 -20.23 -4.00
CA LYS A 29 2.39 -19.59 -4.45
C LYS A 29 2.06 -18.34 -5.25
N GLY A 30 2.57 -17.18 -4.84
CA GLY A 30 2.36 -15.90 -5.54
C GLY A 30 0.90 -15.51 -5.80
N ALA A 31 -0.05 -16.01 -5.01
CA ALA A 31 -1.47 -15.73 -5.19
C ALA A 31 -1.80 -14.27 -4.82
N GLN A 32 -2.57 -13.58 -5.67
CA GLN A 32 -3.00 -12.21 -5.46
C GLN A 32 -4.52 -12.16 -5.26
N ALA A 33 -4.97 -12.54 -4.08
CA ALA A 33 -6.37 -12.61 -3.70
C ALA A 33 -6.83 -11.36 -2.93
N SER A 34 -8.14 -11.19 -2.80
CA SER A 34 -8.76 -9.99 -2.25
C SER A 34 -8.80 -9.92 -0.73
N GLY A 35 -8.55 -11.03 -0.02
CA GLY A 35 -8.75 -11.11 1.44
C GLY A 35 -10.22 -11.16 1.86
N SER A 36 -11.17 -11.19 0.91
CA SER A 36 -12.59 -11.36 1.18
C SER A 36 -12.97 -12.85 1.15
N PRO A 37 -13.84 -13.32 2.07
CA PRO A 37 -14.35 -14.69 2.06
C PRO A 37 -15.33 -14.97 0.91
N THR A 38 -15.76 -13.94 0.18
CA THR A 38 -16.71 -14.08 -0.93
C THR A 38 -16.40 -13.09 -2.07
N GLY A 39 -17.02 -13.30 -3.23
CA GLY A 39 -16.89 -12.40 -4.37
C GLY A 39 -15.68 -12.68 -5.26
N LEU A 40 -15.52 -11.87 -6.30
CA LEU A 40 -14.42 -12.02 -7.26
C LEU A 40 -13.07 -11.78 -6.57
N GLY A 41 -12.06 -12.55 -6.97
CA GLY A 41 -10.71 -12.46 -6.42
C GLY A 41 -10.55 -13.12 -5.04
N SER A 42 -11.59 -13.74 -4.47
CA SER A 42 -11.44 -14.50 -3.22
C SER A 42 -10.59 -15.76 -3.45
N LEU A 43 -9.75 -16.14 -2.48
CA LEU A 43 -9.05 -17.42 -2.45
C LEU A 43 -9.16 -18.06 -1.06
N LEU A 44 -10.00 -19.09 -0.96
CA LEU A 44 -10.26 -19.80 0.27
C LEU A 44 -9.66 -21.21 0.23
N ILE A 45 -8.97 -21.57 1.29
CA ILE A 45 -8.53 -22.93 1.59
C ILE A 45 -9.30 -23.33 2.83
N ILE A 46 -10.39 -24.07 2.65
CA ILE A 46 -11.40 -24.25 3.70
C ILE A 46 -11.83 -25.70 3.92
N SER A 47 -11.94 -26.14 5.18
CA SER A 47 -12.44 -27.48 5.52
C SER A 47 -11.66 -28.63 4.87
N ASN A 48 -10.36 -28.47 4.64
CA ASN A 48 -9.51 -29.56 4.17
C ASN A 48 -8.92 -30.33 5.35
N THR A 49 -8.75 -31.64 5.18
CA THR A 49 -7.98 -32.49 6.09
C THR A 49 -6.64 -32.81 5.45
N VAL A 50 -5.54 -32.34 6.02
CA VAL A 50 -4.17 -32.53 5.50
C VAL A 50 -3.33 -33.24 6.56
N THR A 51 -2.99 -34.50 6.31
CA THR A 51 -2.27 -35.33 7.29
C THR A 51 -0.98 -35.87 6.70
N HIS A 52 0.11 -35.84 7.45
CA HIS A 52 1.31 -36.58 7.09
C HIS A 52 1.16 -38.05 7.48
N ALA A 53 1.38 -38.97 6.55
CA ALA A 53 1.15 -40.41 6.69
C ALA A 53 2.18 -41.07 7.62
N ASN A 54 3.40 -40.53 7.68
CA ASN A 54 4.50 -41.06 8.50
C ASN A 54 5.14 -39.94 9.36
N PRO A 55 4.44 -39.40 10.38
CA PRO A 55 4.98 -38.31 11.20
C PRO A 55 6.34 -38.68 11.81
N GLY A 56 7.31 -37.77 11.68
CA GLY A 56 8.67 -37.99 12.16
C GLY A 56 9.50 -38.94 11.30
N VAL A 57 9.01 -39.40 10.14
CA VAL A 57 9.80 -40.11 9.12
C VAL A 57 9.33 -39.66 7.71
N PRO A 58 9.52 -38.38 7.35
CA PRO A 58 9.19 -37.89 6.01
C PRO A 58 9.98 -38.63 4.92
N LEU A 59 9.32 -39.03 3.82
CA LEU A 59 9.95 -39.82 2.76
C LEU A 59 10.19 -39.01 1.48
N GLY A 60 11.43 -39.04 0.98
CA GLY A 60 11.83 -38.49 -0.31
C GLY A 60 11.57 -39.44 -1.48
N LEU A 61 11.98 -38.99 -2.68
CA LEU A 61 11.93 -39.82 -3.91
C LEU A 61 12.79 -41.07 -3.73
N GLY A 62 12.15 -42.24 -3.75
CA GLY A 62 12.81 -43.54 -3.53
C GLY A 62 12.68 -44.12 -2.11
N GLY A 63 11.92 -43.48 -1.22
CA GLY A 63 11.63 -44.01 0.12
C GLY A 63 12.72 -43.80 1.17
N ALA A 64 13.75 -42.99 0.86
CA ALA A 64 14.72 -42.53 1.85
C ALA A 64 14.13 -41.39 2.70
N ALA A 65 14.62 -41.20 3.93
CA ALA A 65 14.24 -40.05 4.75
C ALA A 65 14.60 -38.73 4.05
N ASP A 66 13.67 -37.77 4.00
CA ASP A 66 13.89 -36.41 3.46
C ASP A 66 13.49 -35.38 4.51
N ASN A 67 14.49 -34.80 5.17
CA ASN A 67 14.29 -33.88 6.29
C ASN A 67 14.21 -32.42 5.83
N ARG A 68 14.06 -32.13 4.53
CA ARG A 68 13.97 -30.75 4.06
C ARG A 68 12.53 -30.27 4.09
N ASP A 69 12.31 -29.06 4.61
CA ASP A 69 11.12 -28.24 4.41
C ASP A 69 9.80 -29.03 4.37
N LEU A 70 9.17 -29.29 5.52
CA LEU A 70 7.88 -29.99 5.57
C LEU A 70 6.77 -29.01 5.88
N ALA A 71 5.70 -29.00 5.07
CA ALA A 71 4.54 -28.17 5.34
C ALA A 71 3.22 -28.83 4.94
N GLY A 72 2.25 -28.83 5.85
CA GLY A 72 0.90 -29.27 5.54
C GLY A 72 0.20 -28.30 4.59
N ILE A 73 0.14 -27.03 4.99
CA ILE A 73 -0.30 -25.95 4.12
C ILE A 73 0.79 -24.88 4.10
N ALA A 74 1.37 -24.63 2.94
CA ALA A 74 2.35 -23.57 2.74
C ALA A 74 1.78 -22.48 1.85
N VAL A 75 1.82 -21.23 2.32
CA VAL A 75 1.40 -20.05 1.58
C VAL A 75 2.52 -19.02 1.62
N GLY A 76 2.95 -18.53 0.46
CA GLY A 76 3.99 -17.52 0.44
C GLY A 76 4.67 -17.38 -0.92
N ASN A 77 5.78 -16.64 -0.92
CA ASN A 77 6.66 -16.52 -2.07
C ASN A 77 7.58 -17.74 -2.16
N ILE A 78 6.96 -18.90 -2.33
CA ILE A 78 7.64 -20.18 -2.34
C ILE A 78 8.39 -20.31 -3.67
N ASN A 79 9.72 -20.48 -3.62
CA ASN A 79 10.59 -20.58 -4.79
C ASN A 79 10.47 -19.38 -5.75
N THR A 80 10.51 -18.15 -5.23
CA THR A 80 10.48 -16.92 -6.06
C THR A 80 9.24 -16.80 -6.95
N SER A 81 8.09 -17.27 -6.46
CA SER A 81 6.80 -17.21 -7.16
C SER A 81 6.12 -15.84 -7.06
N GLY A 82 6.68 -14.91 -6.28
CA GLY A 82 6.08 -13.63 -5.93
C GLY A 82 5.37 -13.68 -4.57
N ASP A 83 5.23 -12.53 -3.92
CA ASP A 83 4.54 -12.44 -2.64
C ASP A 83 3.07 -12.81 -2.79
N THR A 84 2.46 -13.31 -1.70
CA THR A 84 1.02 -13.60 -1.69
C THR A 84 0.23 -12.48 -1.04
N ALA A 85 -1.02 -12.34 -1.43
CA ALA A 85 -1.97 -11.40 -0.86
C ALA A 85 -3.34 -12.07 -0.68
N GLY A 86 -4.01 -11.76 0.42
CA GLY A 86 -5.45 -12.00 0.59
C GLY A 86 -5.89 -13.46 0.69
N VAL A 87 -4.99 -14.37 1.05
CA VAL A 87 -5.30 -15.81 1.15
C VAL A 87 -6.00 -16.13 2.48
N ILE A 88 -7.12 -16.85 2.43
CA ILE A 88 -7.90 -17.23 3.61
C ILE A 88 -7.77 -18.73 3.88
N LEU A 89 -7.23 -19.10 5.03
CA LEU A 89 -7.13 -20.47 5.54
C LEU A 89 -8.13 -20.64 6.69
N GLN A 90 -9.20 -21.39 6.43
CA GLN A 90 -10.29 -21.50 7.39
C GLN A 90 -10.70 -22.94 7.69
N ASN A 91 -10.91 -23.29 8.95
CA ASN A 91 -11.51 -24.58 9.34
C ASN A 91 -10.79 -25.82 8.78
N ASN A 92 -9.50 -25.74 8.46
CA ASN A 92 -8.74 -26.91 8.01
C ASN A 92 -8.27 -27.73 9.22
N THR A 93 -8.21 -29.05 9.07
CA THR A 93 -7.52 -29.95 10.02
C THR A 93 -6.17 -30.30 9.41
N VAL A 94 -5.07 -29.92 10.07
CA VAL A 94 -3.71 -30.20 9.59
C VAL A 94 -2.91 -30.91 10.67
N SER A 95 -2.30 -32.05 10.35
CA SER A 95 -1.56 -32.78 11.38
C SER A 95 -0.41 -33.66 10.89
N GLY A 96 0.55 -33.91 11.79
CA GLY A 96 1.58 -34.94 11.59
C GLY A 96 2.86 -34.46 10.91
N PHE A 97 3.00 -33.16 10.63
CA PHE A 97 4.19 -32.60 10.00
C PHE A 97 5.29 -32.42 11.04
N ARG A 98 5.92 -33.55 11.40
CA ARG A 98 7.11 -33.60 12.28
C ARG A 98 8.34 -34.06 11.52
N GLN A 99 9.46 -33.45 11.83
CA GLN A 99 10.79 -33.83 11.38
C GLN A 99 11.30 -35.07 12.11
N TYR A 100 12.27 -35.73 11.49
CA TYR A 100 12.84 -36.97 12.02
C TYR A 100 13.61 -36.72 13.34
N ALA A 101 13.16 -37.34 14.43
CA ALA A 101 13.62 -37.04 15.79
C ALA A 101 14.94 -37.76 16.20
N VAL A 102 15.61 -38.52 15.32
CA VAL A 102 16.84 -39.26 15.69
C VAL A 102 18.06 -38.65 15.01
N ASN A 103 18.61 -37.55 15.54
CA ASN A 103 20.04 -37.26 15.37
C ASN A 103 20.62 -36.29 16.41
N THR A 104 21.28 -36.85 17.43
CA THR A 104 22.28 -36.15 18.22
C THR A 104 23.61 -36.14 17.44
N THR A 105 24.09 -34.95 17.05
CA THR A 105 25.45 -34.56 16.54
C THR A 105 25.82 -34.78 15.06
N PRO A 106 26.60 -33.81 14.51
CA PRO A 106 26.05 -32.66 13.79
C PRO A 106 25.33 -33.12 12.52
N ASP A 107 24.00 -33.04 12.55
CA ASP A 107 23.17 -33.16 11.36
C ASP A 107 23.32 -31.89 10.52
N PRO A 108 23.69 -31.96 9.23
CA PRO A 108 23.74 -30.78 8.38
C PRO A 108 22.38 -30.10 8.15
N ASP A 109 21.24 -30.78 8.42
CA ASP A 109 19.91 -30.29 8.07
C ASP A 109 18.94 -30.29 9.27
N THR A 110 18.88 -29.18 10.03
CA THR A 110 17.97 -28.98 11.19
C THR A 110 16.69 -28.23 10.77
N SER A 111 16.03 -28.71 9.73
CA SER A 111 14.77 -28.12 9.22
C SER A 111 13.59 -28.41 10.16
N THR A 112 12.48 -27.68 10.00
CA THR A 112 11.28 -27.73 10.85
C THR A 112 10.07 -28.29 10.09
N GLY A 113 9.18 -29.02 10.79
CA GLY A 113 7.90 -29.45 10.24
C GLY A 113 6.73 -28.54 10.62
N PHE A 114 6.10 -27.96 9.60
CA PHE A 114 5.02 -26.98 9.76
C PHE A 114 3.67 -27.61 9.47
N CYS A 115 2.70 -27.45 10.36
CA CYS A 115 1.30 -27.67 10.01
C CYS A 115 0.88 -26.59 8.98
N ILE A 116 1.00 -25.31 9.34
CA ILE A 116 0.77 -24.17 8.44
C ILE A 116 1.99 -23.26 8.46
N SER A 117 2.48 -22.88 7.29
CA SER A 117 3.47 -21.79 7.11
C SER A 117 2.87 -20.74 6.19
N ILE A 118 2.87 -19.47 6.62
CA ILE A 118 2.24 -18.37 5.88
C ILE A 118 3.11 -17.10 5.86
N SER A 119 3.16 -16.47 4.69
CA SER A 119 3.70 -15.12 4.45
C SER A 119 2.83 -14.37 3.44
N GLY A 120 3.13 -13.09 3.21
CA GLY A 120 2.34 -12.20 2.35
C GLY A 120 1.56 -11.15 3.14
N ILE A 121 0.62 -10.49 2.47
CA ILE A 121 -0.25 -9.47 3.08
C ILE A 121 -1.72 -9.90 3.10
N ASN A 122 -2.51 -9.36 4.02
CA ASN A 122 -3.96 -9.58 4.12
C ASN A 122 -4.38 -11.06 4.23
N TYR A 123 -3.51 -11.95 4.70
CA TYR A 123 -3.94 -13.33 4.95
C TYR A 123 -4.84 -13.42 6.18
N ILE A 124 -5.73 -14.41 6.19
CA ILE A 124 -6.59 -14.73 7.34
C ILE A 124 -6.44 -16.21 7.64
N VAL A 125 -6.00 -16.58 8.84
CA VAL A 125 -5.85 -17.96 9.31
C VAL A 125 -6.71 -18.16 10.55
N THR A 126 -7.88 -18.78 10.40
CA THR A 126 -8.88 -18.89 11.47
C THR A 126 -9.60 -20.22 11.54
N GLY A 127 -9.95 -20.67 12.73
CA GLY A 127 -10.73 -21.90 12.93
C GLY A 127 -10.00 -23.19 12.55
N ASN A 128 -8.71 -23.15 12.22
CA ASN A 128 -7.97 -24.35 11.84
C ASN A 128 -7.63 -25.17 13.08
N ASP A 129 -7.67 -26.49 12.95
CA ASP A 129 -7.23 -27.46 13.96
C ASP A 129 -5.86 -28.01 13.56
N VAL A 130 -4.82 -27.64 14.31
CA VAL A 130 -3.43 -28.00 14.00
C VAL A 130 -2.85 -28.87 15.12
N ASP A 131 -2.39 -30.07 14.78
CA ASP A 131 -1.95 -31.07 15.76
C ASP A 131 -0.70 -31.85 15.30
N ASN A 132 0.08 -32.36 16.25
CA ASN A 132 1.18 -33.27 15.99
C ASN A 132 2.20 -32.74 14.95
N CYS A 133 2.51 -31.44 15.02
CA CYS A 133 3.52 -30.79 14.17
C CYS A 133 4.70 -30.25 15.02
N ASP A 134 5.86 -29.98 14.41
CA ASP A 134 6.93 -29.28 15.13
C ASP A 134 6.51 -27.82 15.40
N VAL A 135 5.94 -27.17 14.39
CA VAL A 135 5.28 -25.86 14.53
C VAL A 135 3.85 -25.95 13.98
N GLY A 136 2.88 -25.57 14.80
CA GLY A 136 1.46 -25.52 14.41
C GLY A 136 1.21 -24.48 13.32
N ILE A 137 1.38 -23.20 13.63
CA ILE A 137 1.25 -22.10 12.65
C ILE A 137 2.50 -21.21 12.71
N GLN A 138 3.16 -21.04 11.57
CA GLN A 138 4.24 -20.08 11.40
C GLN A 138 3.81 -18.92 10.52
N GLU A 139 3.87 -17.71 11.06
CA GLU A 139 3.88 -16.48 10.27
C GLU A 139 5.34 -16.07 10.05
N GLN A 140 5.70 -15.74 8.81
CA GLN A 140 7.07 -15.30 8.56
C GLN A 140 7.19 -14.24 7.48
N GLN A 141 8.05 -13.26 7.71
CA GLN A 141 8.73 -12.59 6.63
C GLN A 141 9.69 -13.62 6.03
N GLY A 142 9.70 -13.80 4.72
CA GLY A 142 10.56 -14.78 4.05
C GLY A 142 12.05 -14.52 4.25
N PHE A 143 12.82 -15.58 4.06
CA PHE A 143 14.24 -15.60 4.32
C PHE A 143 15.04 -14.90 3.21
N LEU A 144 15.85 -13.89 3.55
CA LEU A 144 16.70 -13.16 2.59
C LEU A 144 18.04 -13.85 2.29
N GLY A 145 18.25 -15.09 2.74
CA GLY A 145 19.47 -15.87 2.51
C GLY A 145 19.34 -16.92 1.40
N THR A 146 20.46 -17.57 1.09
CA THR A 146 20.51 -18.68 0.14
C THR A 146 19.77 -19.89 0.74
N GLN A 147 18.83 -20.48 -0.02
CA GLN A 147 18.10 -21.71 0.35
C GLN A 147 19.07 -22.89 0.55
N ASN A 148 19.69 -22.95 1.71
CA ASN A 148 20.36 -24.13 2.20
C ASN A 148 19.50 -24.64 3.35
N SER A 149 19.49 -25.94 3.61
CA SER A 149 18.83 -26.57 4.76
C SER A 149 19.49 -26.12 6.09
N THR A 150 19.60 -24.81 6.31
CA THR A 150 20.23 -24.22 7.48
C THR A 150 19.37 -24.49 8.70
N GLY A 151 20.04 -24.71 9.83
CA GLY A 151 19.40 -24.81 11.13
C GLY A 151 18.87 -23.48 11.60
N ASP A 152 17.80 -23.02 10.99
CA ASP A 152 17.08 -21.82 11.35
C ASP A 152 15.57 -22.08 11.50
N ASP A 153 14.87 -21.06 11.95
CA ASP A 153 13.43 -21.12 12.21
C ASP A 153 12.58 -20.87 10.96
N TYR A 154 13.17 -20.56 9.80
CA TYR A 154 12.42 -20.23 8.60
C TYR A 154 11.90 -21.47 7.89
N PHE A 155 10.76 -21.32 7.22
CA PHE A 155 10.45 -22.15 6.07
C PHE A 155 11.34 -21.68 4.92
N GLY A 156 12.50 -22.32 4.78
CA GLY A 156 13.65 -21.81 4.03
C GLY A 156 13.45 -21.61 2.52
N ARG A 157 12.28 -21.97 1.96
CA ARG A 157 11.95 -21.77 0.53
C ARG A 157 11.09 -20.55 0.25
N ASP A 158 10.57 -19.93 1.30
CA ASP A 158 9.70 -18.77 1.18
C ASP A 158 10.53 -17.49 1.27
N ASN A 159 10.50 -16.76 0.17
CA ASN A 159 11.25 -15.51 -0.05
C ASN A 159 10.33 -14.28 0.13
N GLY A 160 9.23 -14.43 0.87
CA GLY A 160 8.24 -13.37 1.09
C GLY A 160 8.88 -12.10 1.65
N THR A 161 8.55 -10.93 1.13
CA THR A 161 9.14 -9.69 1.68
C THR A 161 8.45 -9.18 2.94
N VAL A 162 7.28 -9.75 3.26
CA VAL A 162 6.38 -9.28 4.31
C VAL A 162 5.54 -10.44 4.87
N ALA A 163 5.20 -10.36 6.15
CA ALA A 163 4.09 -11.09 6.74
C ALA A 163 3.16 -10.11 7.44
N CYS A 164 1.95 -9.97 6.92
CA CYS A 164 0.90 -9.20 7.56
C CYS A 164 -0.46 -9.84 7.33
N GLY A 165 -1.21 -10.03 8.41
CA GLY A 165 -2.54 -10.63 8.36
C GLY A 165 -3.08 -10.96 9.74
N VAL A 166 -4.10 -11.81 9.77
CA VAL A 166 -4.78 -12.19 11.02
C VAL A 166 -4.64 -13.69 11.23
N VAL A 167 -3.99 -14.09 12.33
CA VAL A 167 -4.00 -15.46 12.84
C VAL A 167 -4.74 -15.48 14.18
N ASN A 168 -5.96 -16.02 14.20
CA ASN A 168 -6.78 -16.03 15.42
C ASN A 168 -7.77 -17.19 15.40
N GLY A 169 -8.22 -17.66 16.58
CA GLY A 169 -9.28 -18.66 16.69
C GLY A 169 -8.91 -20.05 16.17
N ASN A 170 -7.62 -20.37 16.08
CA ASN A 170 -7.14 -21.71 15.72
C ASN A 170 -7.02 -22.59 16.98
N THR A 171 -7.26 -23.89 16.83
CA THR A 171 -7.10 -24.90 17.88
C THR A 171 -5.75 -25.58 17.73
N PHE A 172 -5.01 -25.72 18.84
CA PHE A 172 -3.70 -26.34 18.84
C PHE A 172 -3.70 -27.59 19.71
N GLY A 173 -3.29 -28.71 19.12
CA GLY A 173 -3.10 -29.98 19.82
C GLY A 173 -1.69 -30.13 20.42
N THR A 174 -1.09 -31.28 20.18
CA THR A 174 0.20 -31.77 20.67
C THR A 174 1.41 -31.26 19.88
N ASN A 175 1.35 -30.04 19.35
CA ASN A 175 2.48 -29.44 18.62
C ASN A 175 3.67 -29.20 19.56
N THR A 176 4.88 -29.19 19.01
CA THR A 176 6.07 -28.83 19.80
C THR A 176 6.04 -27.33 20.11
N VAL A 177 5.73 -26.51 19.10
CA VAL A 177 5.42 -25.08 19.21
C VAL A 177 4.06 -24.83 18.58
N ASN A 178 3.15 -24.19 19.31
CA ASN A 178 1.80 -23.93 18.79
C ASN A 178 1.82 -22.89 17.66
N ALA A 179 2.36 -21.70 17.93
CA ALA A 179 2.50 -20.64 16.95
C ALA A 179 3.86 -19.97 17.06
N ARG A 180 4.41 -19.52 15.93
CA ARG A 180 5.70 -18.81 15.86
C ARG A 180 5.65 -17.70 14.82
N GLN A 181 6.24 -16.56 15.16
CA GLN A 181 6.46 -15.44 14.24
C GLN A 181 7.96 -15.33 13.97
N VAL A 182 8.35 -15.23 12.70
CA VAL A 182 9.76 -15.14 12.29
C VAL A 182 9.95 -13.93 11.37
N GLY A 183 10.94 -13.08 11.68
CA GLY A 183 11.14 -11.81 10.97
C GLY A 183 10.07 -10.76 11.30
N THR A 184 9.81 -9.85 10.36
CA THR A 184 8.82 -8.78 10.56
C THR A 184 7.41 -9.29 10.26
N VAL A 185 6.64 -9.50 11.33
CA VAL A 185 5.22 -9.84 11.25
C VAL A 185 4.41 -8.66 11.80
N SER A 186 3.40 -8.21 11.06
CA SER A 186 2.51 -7.11 11.47
C SER A 186 1.04 -7.49 11.39
N LEU A 187 0.21 -6.75 12.14
CA LEU A 187 -1.23 -6.84 12.03
C LEU A 187 -1.74 -5.80 11.02
N PRO A 188 -2.92 -6.03 10.40
CA PRO A 188 -3.62 -5.01 9.62
C PRO A 188 -3.85 -3.73 10.43
N THR A 189 -3.51 -2.57 9.86
CA THR A 189 -3.68 -1.25 10.51
C THR A 189 -4.50 -0.27 9.71
N VAL A 190 -5.03 -0.68 8.55
CA VAL A 190 -5.90 0.12 7.69
C VAL A 190 -7.31 -0.42 7.75
N ASN A 191 -8.27 0.39 8.20
CA ASN A 191 -9.63 -0.07 8.40
C ASN A 191 -10.58 0.58 7.39
N ASN A 192 -11.39 -0.22 6.70
CA ASN A 192 -12.62 0.29 6.10
C ASN A 192 -13.70 0.28 7.20
N VAL A 193 -14.02 1.45 7.75
CA VAL A 193 -14.93 1.53 8.91
C VAL A 193 -16.38 1.20 8.56
N ASN A 194 -16.74 1.26 7.28
CA ASN A 194 -18.08 0.92 6.81
C ASN A 194 -18.28 -0.59 6.65
N SER A 195 -17.28 -1.31 6.13
CA SER A 195 -17.35 -2.78 6.01
C SER A 195 -16.87 -3.51 7.28
N GLY A 196 -16.08 -2.86 8.12
CA GLY A 196 -15.44 -3.47 9.29
C GLY A 196 -14.23 -4.34 8.92
N GLU A 197 -13.78 -4.30 7.66
CA GLU A 197 -12.61 -5.03 7.19
C GLU A 197 -11.32 -4.27 7.50
N SER A 198 -10.26 -5.03 7.82
CA SER A 198 -8.92 -4.49 8.09
C SER A 198 -7.91 -5.01 7.08
N PHE A 199 -6.99 -4.14 6.69
CA PHE A 199 -6.01 -4.37 5.64
C PHE A 199 -4.60 -3.93 6.11
N CYS A 200 -3.60 -4.52 5.49
CA CYS A 200 -2.19 -4.26 5.75
C CYS A 200 -1.65 -3.03 5.01
N THR A 201 -2.31 -2.61 3.93
CA THR A 201 -1.90 -1.49 3.07
C THR A 201 -3.09 -0.62 2.71
N ILE A 202 -2.85 0.65 2.39
CA ILE A 202 -3.90 1.58 1.97
C ILE A 202 -4.46 1.15 0.60
N GLN A 203 -3.58 0.77 -0.33
CA GLN A 203 -3.99 0.32 -1.65
C GLN A 203 -4.91 -0.90 -1.58
N SER A 204 -4.60 -1.89 -0.73
CA SER A 204 -5.46 -3.08 -0.63
C SER A 204 -6.83 -2.79 -0.03
N ALA A 205 -6.94 -1.83 0.89
CA ALA A 205 -8.22 -1.36 1.40
C ALA A 205 -9.07 -0.69 0.30
N ILE A 206 -8.45 0.07 -0.60
CA ILE A 206 -9.12 0.68 -1.75
C ILE A 206 -9.57 -0.40 -2.74
N ASP A 207 -8.69 -1.34 -3.07
CA ASP A 207 -8.93 -2.34 -4.10
C ASP A 207 -10.00 -3.37 -3.69
N ALA A 208 -10.13 -3.64 -2.38
CA ALA A 208 -11.05 -4.64 -1.83
C ALA A 208 -12.47 -4.53 -2.42
N GLY A 209 -13.03 -5.67 -2.87
CA GLY A 209 -14.32 -5.71 -3.56
C GLY A 209 -15.50 -5.17 -2.72
N ASN A 210 -15.41 -5.30 -1.40
CA ASN A 210 -16.42 -4.80 -0.45
C ASN A 210 -16.21 -3.32 -0.05
N THR A 211 -15.13 -2.68 -0.53
CA THR A 211 -14.97 -1.22 -0.46
C THR A 211 -15.78 -0.60 -1.59
N LEU A 212 -16.91 0.01 -1.23
CA LEU A 212 -17.84 0.67 -2.14
C LEU A 212 -17.67 2.19 -2.10
N ALA A 213 -18.24 2.88 -3.09
CA ALA A 213 -18.25 4.35 -3.10
C ALA A 213 -18.92 4.92 -1.83
N GLY A 214 -18.37 6.02 -1.31
CA GLY A 214 -18.76 6.65 -0.05
C GLY A 214 -18.20 5.97 1.21
N HIS A 215 -17.50 4.84 1.10
CA HIS A 215 -16.84 4.23 2.25
C HIS A 215 -15.68 5.09 2.75
N THR A 216 -15.40 5.00 4.04
CA THR A 216 -14.27 5.66 4.71
C THR A 216 -13.20 4.63 5.04
N ILE A 217 -11.98 4.89 4.55
CA ILE A 217 -10.77 4.15 4.85
C ILE A 217 -9.96 4.99 5.83
N MET A 218 -9.67 4.41 6.99
CA MET A 218 -8.99 5.07 8.10
C MET A 218 -7.74 4.26 8.47
N PRO A 219 -6.57 4.62 7.91
CA PRO A 219 -5.28 4.06 8.29
C PRO A 219 -4.84 4.57 9.67
N SER A 220 -4.08 3.76 10.39
CA SER A 220 -3.48 4.17 11.66
C SER A 220 -2.34 5.19 11.43
N ALA A 221 -1.94 5.90 12.49
CA ALA A 221 -0.80 6.80 12.43
C ALA A 221 0.53 6.01 12.34
N GLN A 222 1.07 5.89 11.13
CA GLN A 222 2.36 5.27 10.82
C GLN A 222 2.77 5.64 9.38
N THR A 223 3.95 5.18 8.95
CA THR A 223 4.38 5.30 7.56
C THR A 223 3.91 4.10 6.73
N TYR A 224 3.27 4.40 5.60
CA TYR A 224 2.89 3.46 4.54
C TYR A 224 3.74 3.78 3.30
N THR A 225 4.70 2.92 3.00
CA THR A 225 5.56 3.07 1.80
C THR A 225 4.83 2.52 0.58
N GLU A 226 4.02 3.37 -0.05
CA GLU A 226 3.12 3.03 -1.14
C GLU A 226 2.99 4.20 -2.13
N ASN A 227 2.73 3.89 -3.40
CA ASN A 227 2.18 4.85 -4.36
C ASN A 227 0.70 4.52 -4.54
N VAL A 228 -0.18 5.31 -3.91
CA VAL A 228 -1.61 4.99 -3.79
C VAL A 228 -2.37 5.52 -5.00
N THR A 229 -3.14 4.67 -5.67
CA THR A 229 -4.11 5.06 -6.70
C THR A 229 -5.53 4.88 -6.17
N VAL A 230 -6.26 5.99 -6.06
CA VAL A 230 -7.63 6.02 -5.52
C VAL A 230 -8.63 5.84 -6.65
N GLY A 231 -8.87 4.58 -7.03
CA GLY A 231 -9.75 4.20 -8.16
C GLY A 231 -11.24 4.09 -7.83
N LYS A 232 -11.65 4.45 -6.60
CA LYS A 232 -13.05 4.45 -6.14
C LYS A 232 -13.33 5.74 -5.38
N GLY A 233 -14.54 6.29 -5.52
CA GLY A 233 -14.97 7.47 -4.75
C GLY A 233 -15.12 7.16 -3.26
N VAL A 234 -14.02 7.21 -2.51
CA VAL A 234 -13.94 6.90 -1.08
C VAL A 234 -13.40 8.10 -0.30
N ILE A 235 -13.61 8.08 1.00
CA ILE A 235 -12.97 9.00 1.94
C ILE A 235 -11.72 8.31 2.48
N LEU A 236 -10.55 8.84 2.15
CA LEU A 236 -9.29 8.52 2.83
C LEU A 236 -9.13 9.53 3.97
N ALA A 237 -9.17 9.03 5.20
CA ALA A 237 -9.03 9.85 6.41
C ALA A 237 -7.75 9.45 7.16
N GLY A 238 -6.74 10.32 7.09
CA GLY A 238 -5.50 10.18 7.87
C GLY A 238 -5.72 10.51 9.35
N ALA A 239 -4.70 10.27 10.18
CA ALA A 239 -4.77 10.52 11.62
C ALA A 239 -5.14 11.97 12.01
N ASN A 240 -4.91 12.93 11.12
CA ASN A 240 -5.21 14.34 11.32
C ASN A 240 -6.37 14.84 10.43
N ALA A 241 -7.29 13.96 10.01
CA ALA A 241 -8.47 14.36 9.24
C ALA A 241 -9.25 15.49 9.95
N GLY A 242 -9.65 16.50 9.18
CA GLY A 242 -10.30 17.71 9.67
C GLY A 242 -9.39 18.69 10.43
N THR A 243 -8.08 18.44 10.50
CA THR A 243 -7.09 19.34 11.12
C THR A 243 -6.19 19.92 10.04
N ALA A 244 -6.32 21.22 9.74
CA ALA A 244 -5.55 21.90 8.69
C ALA A 244 -4.06 21.52 8.66
N GLY A 245 -3.46 21.48 7.48
CA GLY A 245 -2.08 21.03 7.27
C GLY A 245 -1.04 21.83 8.07
N ASN A 246 -1.32 23.11 8.33
CA ASN A 246 -0.45 24.05 9.06
C ASN A 246 -0.77 24.15 10.57
N ALA A 247 -1.79 23.41 11.05
CA ALA A 247 -2.19 23.46 12.44
C ALA A 247 -1.29 22.59 13.34
N THR A 248 -1.55 22.60 14.65
CA THR A 248 -0.93 21.63 15.56
C THR A 248 -1.55 20.26 15.35
N ARG A 249 -0.72 19.28 14.97
CA ARG A 249 -1.14 17.94 14.55
C ARG A 249 -0.64 16.86 15.51
N ILE A 250 -1.33 15.73 15.54
CA ILE A 250 -0.89 14.51 16.26
C ILE A 250 0.04 13.69 15.37
N THR A 251 0.48 12.52 15.83
CA THR A 251 1.28 11.58 15.02
C THR A 251 0.61 11.32 13.68
N GLU A 252 1.38 11.49 12.60
CA GLU A 252 0.86 11.44 11.24
C GLU A 252 0.58 10.03 10.74
N THR A 253 -0.43 9.92 9.89
CA THR A 253 -0.50 8.88 8.87
C THR A 253 0.29 9.37 7.65
N ILE A 254 1.44 8.75 7.38
CA ILE A 254 2.35 9.17 6.31
C ILE A 254 2.18 8.24 5.11
N ILE A 255 1.86 8.78 3.93
CA ILE A 255 1.99 8.04 2.65
C ILE A 255 3.34 8.44 2.04
N ALA A 256 4.26 7.49 1.99
CA ALA A 256 5.61 7.69 1.47
C ALA A 256 5.73 7.14 0.05
N GLY A 257 5.48 8.01 -0.93
CA GLY A 257 5.53 7.72 -2.36
C GLY A 257 6.93 7.56 -2.96
N GLY A 258 8.00 7.71 -2.16
CA GLY A 258 9.38 7.59 -2.63
C GLY A 258 9.67 8.52 -3.82
N SER A 259 10.25 7.99 -4.89
CA SER A 259 10.53 8.78 -6.10
C SER A 259 9.31 9.00 -7.01
N GLY A 260 8.12 8.54 -6.62
CA GLY A 260 6.88 8.63 -7.39
C GLY A 260 5.87 9.62 -6.81
N THR A 261 4.62 9.48 -7.24
CA THR A 261 3.47 10.21 -6.69
C THR A 261 2.92 9.49 -5.46
N ALA A 262 2.78 10.18 -4.33
CA ALA A 262 2.23 9.58 -3.10
C ALA A 262 0.76 9.16 -3.32
N VAL A 263 -0.08 10.07 -3.84
CA VAL A 263 -1.50 9.80 -4.12
C VAL A 263 -1.90 10.23 -5.53
N THR A 264 -2.48 9.32 -6.30
CA THR A 264 -3.13 9.60 -7.60
C THR A 264 -4.64 9.45 -7.46
N ILE A 265 -5.37 10.53 -7.68
CA ILE A 265 -6.84 10.52 -7.69
C ILE A 265 -7.31 10.01 -9.05
N ALA A 266 -8.03 8.89 -9.05
CA ALA A 266 -8.44 8.16 -10.24
C ALA A 266 -9.95 7.84 -10.27
N SER A 267 -10.76 8.61 -9.53
CA SER A 267 -12.21 8.44 -9.43
C SER A 267 -12.87 9.74 -8.99
N ASP A 268 -14.15 9.89 -9.31
CA ASP A 268 -14.98 10.97 -8.80
C ASP A 268 -15.29 10.77 -7.31
N ASN A 269 -15.66 11.84 -6.61
CA ASN A 269 -16.11 11.80 -5.20
C ASN A 269 -15.07 11.18 -4.25
N VAL A 270 -13.79 11.48 -4.46
CA VAL A 270 -12.70 11.10 -3.56
C VAL A 270 -12.45 12.23 -2.57
N THR A 271 -12.37 11.90 -1.28
CA THR A 271 -11.85 12.80 -0.25
C THR A 271 -10.50 12.29 0.24
N LEU A 272 -9.48 13.16 0.25
CA LEU A 272 -8.16 12.92 0.83
C LEU A 272 -7.93 13.95 1.94
N ASP A 273 -8.05 13.50 3.19
CA ASP A 273 -8.10 14.40 4.35
C ASP A 273 -7.07 14.00 5.41
N GLY A 274 -6.21 14.96 5.80
CA GLY A 274 -5.43 14.86 7.04
C GLY A 274 -4.23 13.90 7.00
N PHE A 275 -3.62 13.68 5.85
CA PHE A 275 -2.38 12.90 5.72
C PHE A 275 -1.13 13.79 5.80
N ASN A 276 0.02 13.16 6.12
CA ASN A 276 1.32 13.64 5.66
C ASN A 276 1.69 12.88 4.37
N LEU A 277 1.97 13.60 3.28
CA LEU A 277 2.31 13.04 1.99
C LEU A 277 3.77 13.37 1.66
N THR A 278 4.57 12.34 1.40
CA THR A 278 5.96 12.51 0.95
C THR A 278 6.21 11.82 -0.38
N GLY A 279 7.09 12.39 -1.20
CA GLY A 279 7.52 11.81 -2.46
C GLY A 279 7.98 12.85 -3.47
N ALA A 280 8.16 12.44 -4.74
CA ALA A 280 8.43 13.40 -5.81
C ALA A 280 7.21 14.30 -6.07
N ILE A 281 6.01 13.70 -6.06
CA ILE A 281 4.74 14.40 -6.20
C ILE A 281 3.83 14.03 -5.01
N GLY A 282 3.20 15.01 -4.37
CA GLY A 282 2.27 14.77 -3.27
C GLY A 282 0.96 14.17 -3.78
N VAL A 283 0.22 14.95 -4.57
CA VAL A 283 -1.04 14.50 -5.18
C VAL A 283 -1.08 14.84 -6.67
N ALA A 284 -1.53 13.88 -7.47
CA ALA A 284 -1.91 14.09 -8.87
C ALA A 284 -3.43 13.93 -9.03
N LEU A 285 -4.07 14.93 -9.62
CA LEU A 285 -5.49 14.96 -9.94
C LEU A 285 -5.69 15.18 -11.45
N GLY A 286 -6.37 14.23 -12.09
CA GLY A 286 -6.81 14.33 -13.49
C GLY A 286 -8.18 14.99 -13.63
N ASP A 287 -8.94 14.59 -14.64
CA ASP A 287 -10.30 15.06 -14.91
C ASP A 287 -11.35 14.21 -14.17
N TYR A 288 -11.53 14.50 -12.88
CA TYR A 288 -12.49 13.85 -12.01
C TYR A 288 -13.33 14.89 -11.26
N ASP A 289 -14.59 14.54 -11.00
CA ASP A 289 -15.57 15.39 -10.33
C ASP A 289 -15.54 15.23 -8.81
N ALA A 290 -15.84 16.30 -8.10
CA ALA A 290 -16.03 16.34 -6.65
C ALA A 290 -14.86 15.73 -5.85
N ALA A 291 -13.63 15.84 -6.36
CA ALA A 291 -12.43 15.51 -5.59
C ALA A 291 -12.20 16.57 -4.50
N MET A 292 -11.98 16.14 -3.26
CA MET A 292 -11.67 17.00 -2.11
C MET A 292 -10.30 16.62 -1.57
N ILE A 293 -9.32 17.51 -1.71
CA ILE A 293 -7.96 17.34 -1.19
C ILE A 293 -7.77 18.39 -0.11
N GLU A 294 -7.89 17.97 1.14
CA GLU A 294 -8.05 18.89 2.26
C GLU A 294 -7.14 18.56 3.45
N ASN A 295 -6.71 19.59 4.19
CA ASN A 295 -6.02 19.42 5.47
C ASN A 295 -4.74 18.57 5.42
N ASN A 296 -4.11 18.40 4.25
CA ASN A 296 -2.92 17.57 4.12
C ASN A 296 -1.66 18.38 4.43
N LEU A 297 -0.70 17.74 5.11
CA LEU A 297 0.69 18.19 5.14
C LEU A 297 1.41 17.50 3.97
N ILE A 298 2.07 18.26 3.09
CA ILE A 298 2.64 17.75 1.85
C ILE A 298 4.10 18.17 1.78
N GLU A 299 5.00 17.22 2.02
CA GLU A 299 6.46 17.43 2.09
C GLU A 299 7.13 16.70 0.92
N THR A 300 7.35 17.41 -0.19
CA THR A 300 7.70 16.77 -1.48
C THR A 300 8.91 17.39 -2.16
N ASP A 301 9.48 16.67 -3.12
CA ASP A 301 10.74 17.07 -3.77
C ASP A 301 10.55 17.81 -5.10
N VAL A 302 9.41 17.65 -5.79
CA VAL A 302 9.18 18.24 -7.13
C VAL A 302 7.87 19.02 -7.21
N LEU A 303 6.73 18.37 -6.92
CA LEU A 303 5.41 18.98 -6.99
C LEU A 303 4.59 18.68 -5.72
N GLY A 304 4.00 19.70 -5.10
CA GLY A 304 3.07 19.47 -3.98
C GLY A 304 1.74 18.88 -4.49
N LEU A 305 0.97 19.69 -5.21
CA LEU A 305 -0.30 19.31 -5.82
C LEU A 305 -0.27 19.61 -7.32
N GLN A 306 -0.67 18.64 -8.13
CA GLN A 306 -0.80 18.80 -9.57
C GLN A 306 -2.24 18.52 -10.01
N VAL A 307 -2.86 19.49 -10.69
CA VAL A 307 -4.16 19.33 -11.36
C VAL A 307 -3.98 19.52 -12.87
N GLN A 308 -4.34 18.50 -13.66
CA GLN A 308 -4.19 18.52 -15.11
C GLN A 308 -5.50 18.25 -15.83
N GLY A 309 -5.88 19.18 -16.71
CA GLY A 309 -6.96 18.99 -17.70
C GLY A 309 -8.35 18.82 -17.09
N ASN A 310 -8.58 19.26 -15.85
CA ASN A 310 -9.85 19.03 -15.16
C ASN A 310 -10.93 20.01 -15.63
N SER A 311 -12.08 19.48 -16.02
CA SER A 311 -13.26 20.19 -16.50
C SER A 311 -14.43 20.23 -15.51
N ASN A 312 -14.24 19.61 -14.34
CA ASN A 312 -15.19 19.41 -13.27
C ASN A 312 -14.79 20.20 -12.01
N PRO A 313 -15.73 20.51 -11.10
CA PRO A 313 -15.41 21.13 -9.82
C PRO A 313 -14.62 20.17 -8.91
N PHE A 314 -13.62 20.72 -8.23
CA PHE A 314 -12.85 20.06 -7.18
C PHE A 314 -12.54 21.06 -6.06
N THR A 315 -12.10 20.55 -4.90
CA THR A 315 -11.69 21.35 -3.75
C THR A 315 -10.23 21.07 -3.38
N LEU A 316 -9.43 22.13 -3.28
CA LEU A 316 -8.13 22.14 -2.62
C LEU A 316 -8.22 23.10 -1.44
N ALA A 317 -8.30 22.58 -0.21
CA ALA A 317 -8.52 23.40 0.98
C ALA A 317 -7.54 23.11 2.12
N ASP A 318 -7.01 24.16 2.75
CA ASP A 318 -6.30 24.06 4.03
C ASP A 318 -5.12 23.06 4.05
N ASN A 319 -4.51 22.82 2.88
CA ASN A 319 -3.30 22.02 2.77
C ASN A 319 -2.08 22.88 3.09
N ALA A 320 -1.09 22.31 3.77
CA ALA A 320 0.23 22.90 3.96
C ALA A 320 1.26 22.15 3.12
N ILE A 321 1.85 22.85 2.17
CA ILE A 321 2.78 22.31 1.18
C ILE A 321 4.15 22.90 1.46
N ASP A 322 5.14 22.06 1.72
CA ASP A 322 6.54 22.45 1.89
C ASP A 322 7.42 21.64 0.95
N LEU A 323 8.22 22.35 0.15
CA LEU A 323 9.14 21.70 -0.80
C LEU A 323 10.57 21.87 -0.30
N SER A 324 11.28 20.73 -0.24
CA SER A 324 12.63 20.64 0.30
C SER A 324 13.67 21.41 -0.51
N THR A 325 13.38 21.67 -1.79
CA THR A 325 14.24 22.43 -2.71
C THR A 325 13.42 23.32 -3.63
N GLN A 326 14.01 24.44 -4.04
CA GLN A 326 13.43 25.31 -5.07
C GLN A 326 13.81 24.86 -6.48
N VAL A 327 14.94 24.16 -6.66
CA VAL A 327 15.39 23.72 -7.96
C VAL A 327 15.97 22.31 -7.82
N GLY A 328 15.32 21.35 -8.47
CA GLY A 328 15.85 20.01 -8.70
C GLY A 328 16.37 19.87 -10.13
N ALA A 329 15.92 18.85 -10.84
CA ALA A 329 16.10 18.76 -12.30
C ALA A 329 15.29 19.81 -13.07
N GLN A 330 14.20 20.29 -12.46
CA GLN A 330 13.34 21.38 -12.93
C GLN A 330 12.99 22.30 -11.75
N GLN A 331 12.38 23.44 -12.04
CA GLN A 331 11.76 24.30 -11.04
C GLN A 331 10.68 23.52 -10.28
N THR A 332 10.70 23.58 -8.95
CA THR A 332 9.70 22.92 -8.13
C THR A 332 8.43 23.77 -8.01
N ILE A 333 7.27 23.13 -7.84
CA ILE A 333 5.99 23.83 -7.82
C ILE A 333 5.17 23.37 -6.62
N GLY A 334 4.68 24.30 -5.81
CA GLY A 334 3.76 23.98 -4.74
C GLY A 334 2.43 23.47 -5.28
N ILE A 335 1.71 24.32 -6.02
CA ILE A 335 0.44 23.95 -6.67
C ILE A 335 0.49 24.28 -8.16
N PHE A 336 0.36 23.26 -9.00
CA PHE A 336 0.32 23.38 -10.46
C PHE A 336 -1.11 23.18 -10.98
N LEU A 337 -1.68 24.23 -11.59
CA LEU A 337 -3.00 24.21 -12.22
C LEU A 337 -2.83 24.34 -13.73
N ASN A 338 -3.13 23.27 -14.46
CA ASN A 338 -2.91 23.19 -15.89
C ASN A 338 -4.16 22.78 -16.66
N GLY A 339 -4.62 23.60 -17.59
CA GLY A 339 -5.69 23.23 -18.52
C GLY A 339 -7.06 23.10 -17.87
N LEU A 340 -7.36 23.91 -16.86
CA LEU A 340 -8.67 23.88 -16.19
C LEU A 340 -9.74 24.49 -17.09
N THR A 341 -10.87 23.79 -17.25
CA THR A 341 -12.01 24.22 -18.06
C THR A 341 -13.32 23.92 -17.33
N GLY A 342 -14.47 24.07 -18.01
CA GLY A 342 -15.78 23.73 -17.44
C GLY A 342 -16.62 24.92 -17.02
N ALA A 343 -17.86 24.65 -16.59
CA ALA A 343 -18.82 25.69 -16.22
C ALA A 343 -18.60 26.22 -14.79
N THR A 344 -18.21 25.33 -13.88
CA THR A 344 -18.06 25.61 -12.45
C THR A 344 -16.58 25.80 -12.12
N ALA A 345 -16.25 26.85 -11.37
CA ALA A 345 -14.90 27.03 -10.85
C ALA A 345 -14.62 26.03 -9.72
N PRO A 346 -13.39 25.51 -9.59
CA PRO A 346 -12.99 24.77 -8.41
C PRO A 346 -12.91 25.68 -7.18
N THR A 347 -13.01 25.07 -6.00
CA THR A 347 -12.76 25.73 -4.72
C THR A 347 -11.27 25.58 -4.38
N ILE A 348 -10.52 26.67 -4.38
CA ILE A 348 -9.11 26.67 -4.00
C ILE A 348 -8.94 27.70 -2.88
N GLN A 349 -8.73 27.24 -1.66
CA GLN A 349 -8.73 28.12 -0.49
C GLN A 349 -7.79 27.69 0.64
N GLY A 350 -7.27 28.65 1.40
CA GLY A 350 -6.56 28.37 2.66
C GLY A 350 -5.29 27.54 2.55
N ASN A 351 -4.77 27.31 1.33
CA ASN A 351 -3.58 26.50 1.15
C ASN A 351 -2.32 27.33 1.44
N ASP A 352 -1.46 26.78 2.29
CA ASP A 352 -0.15 27.34 2.58
C ASP A 352 0.90 26.65 1.73
N VAL A 353 1.77 27.44 1.08
CA VAL A 353 2.84 26.94 0.21
C VAL A 353 4.17 27.54 0.63
N ALA A 354 5.15 26.69 0.89
CA ALA A 354 6.50 27.03 1.27
C ALA A 354 7.57 26.32 0.43
N GLY A 355 8.77 26.90 0.37
CA GLY A 355 9.99 26.24 -0.13
C GLY A 355 10.08 25.98 -1.64
N ALA A 356 8.99 26.15 -2.40
CA ALA A 356 8.95 25.89 -3.85
C ALA A 356 9.64 26.98 -4.71
N PHE A 357 9.96 26.66 -5.96
CA PHE A 357 10.27 27.70 -6.95
C PHE A 357 9.04 28.56 -7.21
N TYR A 358 7.94 27.93 -7.60
CA TYR A 358 6.64 28.54 -7.83
C TYR A 358 5.71 28.15 -6.70
N GLY A 359 5.16 29.12 -5.96
CA GLY A 359 4.09 28.84 -5.02
C GLY A 359 2.89 28.24 -5.77
N TYR A 360 2.41 28.99 -6.76
CA TYR A 360 1.43 28.53 -7.74
C TYR A 360 1.97 28.72 -9.16
N LEU A 361 1.78 27.72 -10.03
CA LEU A 361 1.95 27.86 -11.47
C LEU A 361 0.59 27.63 -12.16
N LEU A 362 0.14 28.61 -12.94
CA LEU A 362 -1.12 28.57 -13.67
C LEU A 362 -0.85 28.63 -15.17
N HIS A 363 -1.42 27.67 -15.90
CA HIS A 363 -1.39 27.62 -17.35
C HIS A 363 -2.74 27.13 -17.89
N ALA A 364 -3.27 27.79 -18.91
CA ALA A 364 -4.53 27.43 -19.55
C ALA A 364 -5.73 27.29 -18.57
N VAL A 365 -5.81 28.12 -17.52
CA VAL A 365 -6.92 28.10 -16.54
C VAL A 365 -8.07 28.98 -17.05
N ASN A 366 -9.12 28.36 -17.58
CA ASN A 366 -10.22 29.01 -18.30
C ASN A 366 -11.60 28.36 -18.00
N THR A 367 -11.95 28.22 -16.74
CA THR A 367 -13.32 27.90 -16.31
C THR A 367 -14.27 29.06 -16.63
N THR A 368 -15.57 28.77 -16.79
CA THR A 368 -16.59 29.79 -17.16
C THR A 368 -16.81 30.77 -16.02
N ALA A 369 -17.05 30.28 -14.81
CA ALA A 369 -16.83 31.05 -13.60
C ALA A 369 -15.32 31.12 -13.37
N ALA A 370 -14.74 32.31 -13.21
CA ALA A 370 -13.29 32.45 -13.04
C ALA A 370 -12.82 31.73 -11.78
N THR A 371 -11.78 30.88 -11.91
CA THR A 371 -11.10 30.26 -10.77
C THR A 371 -10.52 31.34 -9.86
N SER A 372 -10.74 31.22 -8.54
CA SER A 372 -10.17 32.13 -7.55
C SER A 372 -9.31 31.35 -6.55
N LEU A 373 -8.16 31.91 -6.20
CA LEU A 373 -7.32 31.47 -5.10
C LEU A 373 -7.67 32.32 -3.87
N ASN A 374 -8.22 31.72 -2.82
CA ASN A 374 -8.78 32.47 -1.69
C ASN A 374 -8.06 32.18 -0.37
N GLY A 375 -7.43 33.17 0.24
CA GLY A 375 -6.71 32.99 1.50
C GLY A 375 -5.44 32.13 1.36
N GLY A 376 -4.91 31.69 2.51
CA GLY A 376 -3.64 30.95 2.57
C GLY A 376 -2.40 31.85 2.51
N ALA A 377 -1.24 31.23 2.63
CA ALA A 377 0.06 31.89 2.60
C ALA A 377 0.99 31.30 1.54
N ILE A 378 1.79 32.16 0.90
CA ILE A 378 2.91 31.75 0.06
C ILE A 378 4.18 32.34 0.68
N SER A 379 5.12 31.51 1.10
CA SER A 379 6.31 31.98 1.82
C SER A 379 7.57 31.24 1.42
N GLY A 380 8.75 31.85 1.52
CA GLY A 380 10.00 31.13 1.25
C GLY A 380 10.18 30.65 -0.20
N VAL A 381 9.35 31.12 -1.13
CA VAL A 381 9.39 30.72 -2.55
C VAL A 381 10.25 31.67 -3.38
N MET A 382 10.66 31.24 -4.58
CA MET A 382 11.34 32.13 -5.53
C MET A 382 10.36 33.01 -6.32
N GLN A 383 9.20 32.46 -6.67
CA GLN A 383 8.11 33.09 -7.39
C GLN A 383 6.78 32.70 -6.73
N GLY A 384 5.90 33.68 -6.56
CA GLY A 384 4.66 33.53 -5.80
C GLY A 384 3.61 32.82 -6.63
N ILE A 385 2.80 33.60 -7.34
CA ILE A 385 1.89 33.10 -8.35
C ILE A 385 2.47 33.44 -9.72
N ALA A 386 2.79 32.43 -10.52
CA ALA A 386 3.20 32.58 -11.90
C ALA A 386 2.06 32.18 -12.83
N VAL A 387 1.75 33.06 -13.77
CA VAL A 387 0.75 32.81 -14.82
C VAL A 387 1.48 32.83 -16.14
N VAL A 388 1.49 31.70 -16.83
CA VAL A 388 2.21 31.53 -18.09
C VAL A 388 1.23 31.15 -19.18
N ASN A 389 1.43 31.73 -20.36
CA ASN A 389 0.61 31.39 -21.52
C ASN A 389 1.14 30.17 -22.27
N THR A 390 2.36 29.72 -21.98
CA THR A 390 2.99 28.59 -22.64
C THR A 390 3.90 27.85 -21.68
N LEU A 391 3.94 26.53 -21.82
CA LEU A 391 4.88 25.64 -21.13
C LEU A 391 5.89 25.00 -22.09
N ASP A 392 5.64 25.08 -23.40
CA ASP A 392 6.40 24.45 -24.47
C ASP A 392 7.00 25.45 -25.47
N ASN A 393 6.87 26.75 -25.18
CA ASN A 393 7.27 27.87 -26.02
C ASN A 393 6.63 27.90 -27.42
N THR A 394 5.59 27.10 -27.66
CA THR A 394 4.98 26.93 -28.98
C THR A 394 3.48 27.18 -28.92
N ASN A 395 2.78 26.47 -28.04
CA ASN A 395 1.35 26.61 -27.85
C ASN A 395 1.05 27.66 -26.80
N HIS A 396 0.10 28.53 -27.11
CA HIS A 396 -0.25 29.67 -26.27
C HIS A 396 -1.72 29.61 -25.86
N PHE A 397 -1.97 29.55 -24.56
CA PHE A 397 -3.30 29.48 -23.97
C PHE A 397 -3.46 30.59 -22.94
N PRO A 398 -4.56 31.37 -22.97
CA PRO A 398 -4.80 32.39 -21.95
C PRO A 398 -5.08 31.75 -20.59
N THR A 399 -5.02 32.55 -19.53
CA THR A 399 -5.50 32.18 -18.18
C THR A 399 -6.31 33.33 -17.62
N THR A 400 -7.48 33.02 -17.07
CA THR A 400 -8.32 33.95 -16.30
C THR A 400 -8.48 33.42 -14.89
N PHE A 401 -8.01 34.17 -13.89
CA PHE A 401 -8.12 33.80 -12.49
C PHE A 401 -8.21 35.04 -11.58
N ALA A 402 -8.64 34.85 -10.35
CA ALA A 402 -8.56 35.82 -9.27
C ALA A 402 -7.67 35.30 -8.12
N ALA A 403 -7.11 36.22 -7.35
CA ALA A 403 -6.46 35.91 -6.08
C ALA A 403 -6.98 36.91 -5.04
N ASP A 404 -7.54 36.40 -3.95
CA ASP A 404 -8.11 37.19 -2.86
C ASP A 404 -7.57 36.70 -1.51
N GLY A 405 -7.14 37.61 -0.63
CA GLY A 405 -6.66 37.26 0.70
C GLY A 405 -5.38 36.41 0.79
N VAL A 406 -4.67 36.17 -0.31
CA VAL A 406 -3.41 35.38 -0.31
C VAL A 406 -2.26 36.21 0.26
N THR A 407 -1.68 35.77 1.38
CA THR A 407 -0.53 36.45 1.99
C THR A 407 0.78 35.95 1.40
N MET A 408 1.58 36.82 0.78
CA MET A 408 2.88 36.42 0.22
C MET A 408 4.05 37.09 0.94
N SER A 409 5.04 36.32 1.40
CA SER A 409 6.14 36.86 2.20
C SER A 409 7.45 36.07 2.02
N ALA A 410 8.55 36.58 2.58
CA ALA A 410 9.83 35.86 2.68
C ALA A 410 10.34 35.23 1.38
N PHE A 411 10.13 35.88 0.23
CA PHE A 411 10.66 35.42 -1.04
C PHE A 411 12.19 35.32 -0.96
N THR A 412 12.72 34.14 -1.25
CA THR A 412 14.12 33.79 -1.02
C THR A 412 14.61 32.82 -2.09
N GLY A 413 15.93 32.66 -2.19
CA GLY A 413 16.56 31.69 -3.08
C GLY A 413 18.02 32.04 -3.38
N ASP A 414 18.92 31.07 -3.23
CA ASP A 414 20.36 31.19 -3.52
C ASP A 414 20.67 30.95 -5.01
N TYR A 415 19.90 31.55 -5.92
CA TYR A 415 20.20 31.38 -7.34
C TYR A 415 21.46 32.16 -7.75
N THR A 416 22.59 31.46 -7.77
CA THR A 416 23.83 31.95 -8.38
C THR A 416 23.72 31.96 -9.91
N GLY A 417 23.19 33.05 -10.47
CA GLY A 417 23.60 33.55 -11.78
C GLY A 417 22.95 32.94 -13.02
N LYS A 418 21.86 33.58 -13.45
CA LYS A 418 21.47 33.96 -14.83
C LYS A 418 19.96 34.17 -14.86
N TYR A 419 19.54 35.43 -14.89
CA TYR A 419 18.25 35.82 -15.47
C TYR A 419 17.92 34.90 -16.66
N PRO A 420 16.70 34.35 -16.78
CA PRO A 420 16.18 34.09 -18.11
C PRO A 420 16.05 35.48 -18.73
N ARG A 421 17.09 35.91 -19.44
CA ARG A 421 16.86 36.84 -20.53
C ARG A 421 15.91 36.09 -21.45
N ASP A 422 14.72 36.65 -21.68
CA ASP A 422 14.07 36.52 -22.98
C ASP A 422 15.15 36.60 -24.06
N GLY A 423 15.46 35.47 -24.69
CA GLY A 423 16.65 35.35 -25.51
C GLY A 423 16.93 33.92 -25.94
N GLN A 424 16.24 33.51 -27.01
CA GLN A 424 16.64 32.55 -28.05
C GLN A 424 17.47 31.33 -27.61
N HIS A 425 16.89 30.13 -27.75
CA HIS A 425 17.35 29.11 -28.69
C HIS A 425 16.31 28.00 -28.85
#